data_AF-A0A7V3YN66-F1
#
_entry.id   AF-A0A7V3YN66-F1
#
_cell.length_a   1.000
_cell.length_b   1.000
_cell.length_c   1.000
_cell.angle_alpha   90.00
_cell.angle_beta   90.00
_cell.angle_gamma   90.00
#
_symmetry.space_group_name_H-M   'P 1'
#
loop_
_entity.id
_entity.type
_entity.pdbx_description
1 polymer ?
#
loop_
_entity_poly.entity_id
_entity_poly.type
_entity_poly.pdbx_seq_one_letter_code
_entity_poly.pdbx_strand_id
1 'polypeptide(L)' 'MGGEILRGALVIGGGISKHHVILGPVQRSLDYAVYLTTAQEYDGSLSGARTREAISWGRLGRVQDR' A
#
# COMPACT_ATOMS: atom_id res chain seq x y z
N MET A 1 -18.95 21.86 8.14
CA MET A 1 -18.11 21.30 7.06
C MET A 1 -17.18 20.27 7.68
N GLY A 2 -17.48 18.97 7.56
CA GLY A 2 -16.56 17.92 8.00
C GLY A 2 -15.60 17.60 6.86
N GLY A 3 -14.30 17.79 7.05
CA GLY A 3 -13.29 17.35 6.07
C GLY A 3 -13.13 15.83 6.09
N GLU A 4 -12.90 15.22 4.93
CA GLU A 4 -12.47 13.82 4.86
C GLU A 4 -11.09 13.66 5.50
N ILE A 5 -10.90 12.63 6.33
CA ILE A 5 -9.58 12.27 6.85
C ILE A 5 -8.91 11.33 5.86
N LEU A 6 -7.89 11.84 5.16
CA LEU A 6 -7.06 11.08 4.23
C LEU A 6 -5.98 10.31 4.98
N ARG A 7 -5.63 9.12 4.47
CA ARG A 7 -4.62 8.22 5.02
C ARG A 7 -3.57 7.90 3.96
N GLY A 8 -2.31 8.15 4.30
CA GLY A 8 -1.17 7.85 3.43
C GLY A 8 -0.18 6.89 4.09
N ALA A 9 0.56 6.13 3.28
CA ALA A 9 1.69 5.32 3.72
C ALA A 9 2.96 5.62 2.93
N LEU A 10 4.07 5.82 3.64
CA LEU A 10 5.42 5.79 3.10
C LEU A 10 6.11 4.55 3.65
N VAL A 11 6.45 3.61 2.76
CA VAL A 11 7.11 2.34 3.13
C VAL A 11 8.51 2.34 2.55
N ILE A 12 9.51 2.27 3.42
CA ILE A 12 10.92 2.15 3.04
C ILE A 12 11.38 0.74 3.41
N GLY A 13 11.83 -0.03 2.41
CA GLY A 13 12.12 -1.46 2.52
C GLY A 13 10.91 -2.36 2.28
N GLY A 14 10.92 -3.54 2.88
CA GLY A 14 9.91 -4.59 2.70
C GLY A 14 9.67 -5.40 3.98
N GLY A 15 9.36 -6.69 3.83
CA GLY A 15 9.20 -7.61 4.94
C GLY A 15 7.96 -7.35 5.78
N ILE A 16 8.03 -7.69 7.07
CA ILE A 16 6.87 -7.66 8.00
C ILE A 16 6.24 -6.27 8.10
N SER A 17 7.03 -5.19 8.02
CA SER A 17 6.53 -3.82 8.06
C SER A 17 5.58 -3.52 6.90
N LYS A 18 5.96 -3.92 5.67
CA LYS A 18 5.10 -3.78 4.49
C LYS A 18 3.86 -4.68 4.57
N HIS A 19 3.99 -5.89 5.15
CA HIS A 19 2.84 -6.77 5.39
C HIS A 19 1.82 -6.15 6.36
N HIS A 20 2.27 -5.52 7.44
CA HIS A 20 1.35 -4.89 8.38
C HIS A 20 0.63 -3.69 7.79
N VAL A 21 1.31 -2.89 6.96
CA VAL A 21 0.70 -1.73 6.28
C VAL A 21 -0.32 -2.17 5.22
N ILE A 22 0.01 -3.17 4.40
CA ILE A 22 -0.84 -3.57 3.25
C ILE A 22 -1.86 -4.64 3.66
N LEU A 23 -1.44 -5.69 4.36
CA LEU A 23 -2.24 -6.89 4.64
C LEU A 23 -2.71 -7.00 6.10
N GLY A 24 -2.30 -6.08 6.98
CA GLY A 24 -2.62 -6.11 8.41
C GLY A 24 -4.13 -6.17 8.70
N PRO A 25 -4.51 -6.66 9.91
CA PRO A 25 -5.91 -6.87 10.31
C PRO A 25 -6.69 -5.57 10.54
N VAL A 26 -6.00 -4.44 10.65
CA VAL A 26 -6.65 -3.12 10.72
C VAL A 26 -7.11 -2.73 9.32
N GLN A 27 -8.40 -2.88 9.05
CA GLN A 27 -9.09 -2.52 7.82
C GLN A 27 -9.08 -1.00 7.57
N ARG A 28 -7.93 -0.44 7.22
CA ARG A 28 -7.83 0.94 6.77
C ARG A 28 -7.28 0.95 5.36
N SER A 29 -8.19 1.11 4.40
CA SER A 29 -7.80 1.44 3.04
C SER A 29 -6.96 2.72 3.06
N LEU A 30 -5.88 2.71 2.29
CA LEU A 30 -5.03 3.87 2.07
C LEU A 30 -5.54 4.66 0.87
N ASP A 31 -5.52 5.99 0.98
CA ASP A 31 -5.77 6.89 -0.14
C ASP A 31 -4.49 7.06 -0.98
N TYR A 32 -3.32 7.03 -0.31
CA TYR A 32 -2.03 7.21 -0.95
C TYR A 32 -0.98 6.22 -0.41
N ALA A 33 -0.09 5.78 -1.29
CA ALA A 33 1.05 4.95 -0.90
C ALA A 33 2.29 5.21 -1.77
N VAL A 34 3.44 5.31 -1.12
CA VAL A 34 4.76 5.34 -1.77
C VAL A 34 5.58 4.18 -1.21
N TYR A 35 6.07 3.31 -2.09
CA TYR A 35 6.95 2.19 -1.73
C TYR A 35 8.35 2.45 -2.27
N LEU A 36 9.34 2.47 -1.39
CA LEU A 36 10.76 2.57 -1.71
C LEU A 36 11.44 1.28 -1.26
N THR A 37 11.72 0.37 -2.20
CA THR A 37 12.29 -0.95 -1.90
C THR A 37 13.30 -1.33 -2.97
N THR A 38 14.31 -2.11 -2.59
CA THR A 38 15.25 -2.74 -3.53
C THR A 38 14.76 -4.11 -4.01
N ALA A 39 13.75 -4.69 -3.34
CA ALA A 39 13.16 -5.97 -3.71
C ALA A 39 12.48 -5.90 -5.08
N GLN A 40 12.57 -6.99 -5.84
CA GLN A 40 12.12 -7.06 -7.23
C GLN A 40 10.82 -7.87 -7.33
N GLU A 41 9.94 -7.50 -8.24
CA GLU A 41 8.61 -8.13 -8.35
C GLU A 41 8.65 -9.61 -8.78
N TYR A 42 9.71 -10.05 -9.49
CA TYR A 42 9.82 -11.42 -9.98
C TYR A 42 9.92 -12.48 -8.88
N ASP A 43 10.29 -12.08 -7.65
CA ASP A 43 10.44 -13.00 -6.52
C ASP A 43 9.10 -13.39 -5.89
N GLY A 44 7.99 -12.77 -6.32
CA GLY A 44 6.65 -13.03 -5.82
C GLY A 44 6.43 -12.64 -4.36
N SER A 45 7.36 -11.91 -3.75
CA SER A 45 7.26 -11.47 -2.37
C SER A 45 6.41 -10.21 -2.23
N LEU A 46 5.76 -10.04 -1.08
CA LEU A 46 5.14 -8.75 -0.79
C LEU A 46 6.17 -7.62 -0.73
N SER A 47 7.43 -7.90 -0.39
CA SER A 47 8.50 -6.90 -0.41
C SER A 47 8.66 -6.28 -1.80
N GLY A 48 8.62 -7.10 -2.85
CA GLY A 48 8.69 -6.70 -4.27
C GLY A 48 7.33 -6.27 -4.87
N ALA A 49 6.21 -6.63 -4.25
CA ALA A 49 4.86 -6.32 -4.74
C ALA A 49 4.67 -4.83 -5.08
N ARG A 50 4.17 -4.56 -6.28
CA ARG A 50 3.87 -3.20 -6.75
C ARG A 50 2.55 -2.69 -6.18
N THR A 51 2.34 -1.37 -6.19
CA THR A 51 1.08 -0.76 -5.72
C THR A 51 -0.16 -1.30 -6.42
N ARG A 52 -0.04 -1.75 -7.68
CA ARG A 52 -1.12 -2.42 -8.44
C ARG A 52 -1.66 -3.68 -7.75
N GLU A 53 -0.84 -4.38 -6.98
CA GLU A 53 -1.24 -5.58 -6.24
C GLU A 53 -1.99 -5.20 -4.95
N ALA A 54 -1.56 -4.14 -4.27
CA ALA A 54 -2.33 -3.56 -3.16
C ALA A 54 -3.72 -3.05 -3.63
N ILE A 55 -3.81 -2.51 -4.85
CA ILE A 55 -5.09 -2.10 -5.47
C ILE A 55 -5.97 -3.32 -5.77
N SER A 56 -5.41 -4.43 -6.28
CA SER A 56 -6.21 -5.62 -6.60
C SER A 56 -6.82 -6.28 -5.34
N TRP A 57 -6.22 -6.06 -4.18
CA TRP A 57 -6.74 -6.50 -2.89
C TRP A 57 -7.64 -5.47 -2.19
N GLY A 58 -7.92 -4.32 -2.82
CA GLY A 58 -8.72 -3.26 -2.22
C GLY A 58 -8.07 -2.57 -1.02
N ARG A 59 -6.73 -2.62 -0.91
CA ARG A 59 -5.96 -2.01 0.18
C ARG A 59 -5.51 -0.57 -0.13
N LEU A 60 -5.48 -0.21 -1.41
CA LEU A 60 -5.13 1.13 -1.90
C LEU A 60 -6.18 1.59 -2.92
N GLY A 61 -6.64 2.83 -2.80
CA GLY A 61 -7.51 3.45 -3.80
C GLY A 61 -6.82 3.56 -5.16
N ARG A 62 -7.59 3.44 -6.25
CA ARG A 62 -7.07 3.82 -7.57
C ARG A 62 -6.91 5.34 -7.63
N VAL A 63 -5.78 5.80 -8.16
CA VAL A 63 -5.63 7.18 -8.61
C VAL A 63 -6.43 7.33 -9.91
N GLN A 64 -7.74 7.46 -9.80
CA GLN A 64 -8.64 7.73 -10.92
C GLN A 64 -9.66 8.77 -10.42
N ASP A 65 -9.70 9.93 -11.10
CA ASP A 65 -10.66 11.03 -10.99
C ASP A 65 -10.90 11.65 -9.61
N ARG A 66 -9.98 12.52 -9.19
CA ARG A 66 -10.33 13.73 -8.42
C ARG A 66 -9.81 14.97 -9.14
#